data_AF-A0A952TXI3-F1
#
_entry.id   AF-A0A952TXI3-F1
#
_cell.length_a   1.000
_cell.length_b   1.000
_cell.length_c   1.000
_cell.angle_alpha   90.00
_cell.angle_beta   90.00
_cell.angle_gamma   90.00
#
_symmetry.space_group_name_H-M   'P 1'
#
loop_
_entity.id
_entity.type
_entity.pdbx_description
1 polymer ?
#
loop_
_entity_poly.entity_id
_entity_poly.type
_entity_poly.pdbx_seq_one_letter_code
_entity_poly.pdbx_strand_id
1 'polypeptide(L)'
;MSSAAVAAAAAQAARIRQQEEEDMTRYDPQDLSQWEFKILRSHINQFRNPQALQRAIAEERQGDWELLEKFDESRVRFRRPVGARRQDASRPQGYDPYRTTYGISEAGIALWVVGAILAFFILFFVVLNLLRLV
;
A
#
# COMPACT_ATOMS: atom_id res chain seq x y z
N MET A 1 5.74 0.65 -29.02
CA MET A 1 4.63 -0.09 -28.39
C MET A 1 3.59 0.95 -27.94
N SER A 2 2.34 0.83 -28.38
CA SER A 2 1.29 1.84 -28.12
C SER A 2 0.93 1.91 -26.63
N SER A 3 0.58 3.11 -26.13
CA SER A 3 0.09 3.32 -24.76
C SER A 3 -1.10 2.43 -24.40
N ALA A 4 -1.93 2.10 -25.40
CA ALA A 4 -3.04 1.16 -25.25
C ALA A 4 -2.60 -0.27 -24.93
N ALA A 5 -1.48 -0.73 -25.51
CA ALA A 5 -0.92 -2.06 -25.24
C ALA A 5 -0.34 -2.15 -23.82
N VAL A 6 0.27 -1.06 -23.33
CA VAL A 6 0.78 -0.96 -21.95
C VAL A 6 -0.37 -0.96 -20.94
N ALA A 7 -1.43 -0.20 -21.21
CA ALA A 7 -2.62 -0.16 -20.34
C ALA A 7 -3.32 -1.53 -20.27
N ALA A 8 -3.46 -2.24 -21.40
CA ALA A 8 -4.06 -3.57 -21.45
C ALA A 8 -3.25 -4.60 -20.65
N ALA A 9 -1.91 -4.59 -20.79
CA ALA A 9 -1.02 -5.47 -20.02
C ALA A 9 -1.10 -5.21 -18.52
N ALA A 10 -1.14 -3.93 -18.10
CA ALA A 10 -1.30 -3.55 -16.69
C ALA A 10 -2.65 -4.00 -16.11
N ALA A 11 -3.74 -3.85 -16.86
CA ALA A 11 -5.06 -4.32 -16.46
C ALA A 11 -5.10 -5.85 -16.32
N GLN A 12 -4.45 -6.58 -17.23
CA GLN A 12 -4.36 -8.04 -17.14
C GLN A 12 -3.55 -8.50 -15.92
N ALA A 13 -2.41 -7.87 -15.64
CA ALA A 13 -1.61 -8.16 -14.46
C ALA A 13 -2.33 -7.80 -13.14
N ALA A 14 -3.21 -6.79 -13.15
CA ALA A 14 -4.06 -6.47 -11.99
C ALA A 14 -5.12 -7.55 -11.74
N ARG A 15 -5.76 -8.06 -12.81
CA ARG A 15 -6.74 -9.16 -12.70
C ARG A 15 -6.13 -10.46 -12.18
N ILE A 16 -4.96 -10.83 -12.70
CA ILE A 16 -4.25 -12.04 -12.23
C ILE A 16 -3.95 -11.92 -10.72
N ARG A 17 -3.44 -10.76 -10.27
CA ARG A 17 -3.20 -10.52 -8.84
C ARG A 17 -4.47 -10.58 -7.99
N GLN A 18 -5.60 -10.10 -8.49
CA GLN A 18 -6.88 -10.21 -7.79
C GLN A 18 -7.33 -11.67 -7.67
N GLN A 19 -7.22 -12.45 -8.74
CA GLN A 19 -7.57 -13.88 -8.73
C GLN A 19 -6.68 -14.68 -7.77
N GLU A 20 -5.37 -14.44 -7.79
CA GLU A 20 -4.44 -15.05 -6.83
C GLU A 20 -4.87 -14.75 -5.39
N GLU A 21 -5.29 -13.53 -5.10
CA GLU A 21 -5.77 -13.15 -3.77
C GLU A 21 -7.08 -13.83 -3.41
N GLU A 22 -8.05 -13.89 -4.33
CA GLU A 22 -9.30 -14.63 -4.14
C GLU A 22 -9.02 -16.11 -3.81
N ASP A 23 -8.10 -16.74 -4.53
CA ASP A 23 -7.70 -18.13 -4.28
C ASP A 23 -7.00 -18.31 -2.92
N MET A 24 -6.16 -17.35 -2.52
CA MET A 24 -5.48 -17.38 -1.22
C MET A 24 -6.39 -17.00 -0.05
N THR A 25 -7.55 -16.38 -0.28
CA THR A 25 -8.47 -15.82 0.75
C THR A 25 -9.72 -16.66 0.97
N ARG A 26 -9.68 -17.97 0.71
CA ARG A 26 -10.83 -18.85 1.00
C ARG A 26 -11.00 -19.02 2.51
N TYR A 27 -12.15 -18.58 3.04
CA TYR A 27 -12.53 -18.71 4.44
C TYR A 27 -13.74 -19.63 4.61
N ASP A 28 -13.78 -20.38 5.70
CA ASP A 28 -15.01 -21.08 6.09
C ASP A 28 -16.06 -20.05 6.58
N PRO A 29 -17.36 -20.25 6.30
CA PRO A 29 -18.41 -19.37 6.82
C PRO A 29 -18.37 -19.18 8.36
N GLN A 30 -17.89 -20.17 9.11
CA GLN A 30 -17.72 -20.05 10.56
C GLN A 30 -16.65 -19.03 10.93
N ASP A 31 -15.55 -18.94 10.18
CA ASP A 31 -14.49 -17.96 10.41
C ASP A 31 -14.99 -16.54 10.17
N LEU A 32 -15.79 -16.33 9.12
CA LEU A 32 -16.36 -15.02 8.78
C LEU A 32 -17.35 -14.50 9.82
N SER A 33 -17.92 -15.39 10.65
CA SER A 33 -18.82 -14.99 11.75
C SER A 33 -18.08 -14.45 12.98
N GLN A 34 -16.81 -14.84 13.15
CA GLN A 34 -16.00 -14.53 14.34
C GLN A 34 -14.89 -13.52 14.05
N TRP A 35 -14.39 -13.51 12.82
CA TRP A 35 -13.21 -12.77 12.40
C TRP A 35 -13.50 -11.88 11.19
N GLU A 36 -12.91 -10.69 11.22
CA GLU A 36 -12.75 -9.83 10.06
C GLU A 36 -11.33 -10.00 9.51
N PHE A 37 -11.19 -9.89 8.20
CA PHE A 37 -9.91 -10.00 7.52
C PHE A 37 -9.66 -8.79 6.64
N LYS A 38 -8.39 -8.39 6.52
CA LYS A 38 -7.97 -7.40 5.52
C LYS A 38 -6.60 -7.71 4.97
N ILE A 39 -6.33 -7.22 3.77
CA ILE A 39 -5.01 -7.21 3.16
C ILE A 39 -4.49 -5.77 3.17
N LEU A 40 -3.38 -5.55 3.86
CA LEU A 40 -2.64 -4.29 3.84
C LEU A 40 -1.57 -4.37 2.74
N ARG A 41 -1.55 -3.36 1.87
CA ARG A 41 -0.70 -3.31 0.68
C ARG A 41 0.31 -2.19 0.74
N SER A 42 1.50 -2.43 0.20
CA SER A 42 2.52 -1.42 -0.02
C SER A 42 2.86 -1.32 -1.51
N HIS A 43 2.83 -0.11 -2.06
CA HIS A 43 3.12 0.11 -3.48
C HIS A 43 4.63 -0.01 -3.84
N ILE A 44 5.52 -0.01 -2.84
CA ILE A 44 6.99 -0.02 -3.05
C ILE A 44 7.68 -1.15 -2.26
N ASN A 45 6.99 -2.27 -2.04
CA ASN A 45 7.55 -3.45 -1.35
C ASN A 45 8.12 -3.14 0.05
N GLN A 46 7.47 -2.26 0.83
CA GLN A 46 8.01 -1.84 2.12
C GLN A 46 8.14 -3.00 3.13
N PHE A 47 7.36 -4.07 2.99
CA PHE A 47 7.42 -5.20 3.92
C PHE A 47 8.66 -6.07 3.72
N ARG A 48 9.49 -5.80 2.70
CA ARG A 48 10.86 -6.31 2.60
C ARG A 48 11.75 -5.86 3.74
N ASN A 49 11.51 -4.66 4.26
CA ASN A 49 12.23 -4.15 5.42
C ASN A 49 11.53 -4.65 6.70
N PRO A 50 12.19 -5.48 7.54
CA PRO A 50 11.60 -5.97 8.77
C PRO A 50 11.13 -4.85 9.71
N GLN A 51 11.84 -3.71 9.74
CA GLN A 51 11.44 -2.58 10.58
C GLN A 51 10.15 -1.94 10.09
N ALA A 52 9.95 -1.82 8.77
CA ALA A 52 8.73 -1.27 8.20
C ALA A 52 7.55 -2.23 8.43
N LEU A 53 7.78 -3.53 8.31
CA LEU A 53 6.79 -4.55 8.66
C LEU A 53 6.39 -4.46 10.14
N GLN A 54 7.35 -4.36 11.06
CA GLN A 54 7.06 -4.24 12.50
C GLN A 54 6.28 -2.97 12.83
N ARG A 55 6.58 -1.85 12.17
CA ARG A 55 5.81 -0.61 12.31
C ARG A 55 4.37 -0.79 11.82
N ALA A 56 4.18 -1.39 10.64
CA ALA A 56 2.84 -1.69 10.13
C ALA A 56 2.05 -2.57 11.11
N ILE A 57 2.65 -3.62 11.66
CA ILE A 57 2.01 -4.47 12.67
C ILE A 57 1.64 -3.67 13.93
N ALA A 58 2.53 -2.81 14.41
CA ALA A 58 2.28 -2.00 15.60
C ALA A 58 1.16 -0.97 15.40
N GLU A 59 1.11 -0.32 14.22
CA GLU A 59 0.01 0.57 13.87
C GLU A 59 -1.31 -0.20 13.75
N GLU A 60 -1.31 -1.37 13.13
CA GLU A 60 -2.53 -2.15 12.93
C GLU A 60 -3.06 -2.74 14.24
N ARG A 61 -2.17 -3.10 15.18
CA ARG A 61 -2.56 -3.48 16.54
C ARG A 61 -3.38 -2.43 17.27
N GLN A 62 -3.28 -1.15 16.91
CA GLN A 62 -4.13 -0.10 17.49
C GLN A 62 -5.62 -0.27 17.15
N GLY A 63 -5.96 -1.10 16.16
CA GLY A 63 -7.32 -1.46 15.76
C GLY A 63 -7.68 -2.92 16.07
N ASP A 64 -6.94 -3.56 16.97
CA ASP A 64 -7.02 -4.99 17.31
C ASP A 64 -6.78 -5.95 16.13
N TRP A 65 -6.07 -5.46 15.10
CA TRP A 65 -5.61 -6.29 14.01
C TRP A 65 -4.36 -7.07 14.42
N GLU A 66 -4.41 -8.38 14.21
CA GLU A 66 -3.31 -9.31 14.38
C GLU A 66 -2.81 -9.76 13.01
N LEU A 67 -1.48 -9.76 12.83
CA LEU A 67 -0.86 -10.29 11.62
C LEU A 67 -1.19 -11.78 11.51
N LEU A 68 -1.84 -12.16 10.41
CA LEU A 68 -2.16 -13.54 10.12
C LEU A 68 -1.11 -14.16 9.19
N GLU A 69 -0.76 -13.45 8.11
CA GLU A 69 0.08 -14.00 7.05
C GLU A 69 0.82 -12.88 6.29
N LYS A 70 2.02 -13.17 5.77
CA LYS A 70 2.74 -12.33 4.82
C LYS A 70 2.79 -13.05 3.47
N PHE A 71 2.09 -12.54 2.47
CA PHE A 71 2.09 -13.15 1.12
C PHE A 71 3.40 -12.90 0.40
N ASP A 72 3.88 -11.66 0.45
CA ASP A 72 5.06 -11.21 -0.26
C ASP A 72 5.60 -9.93 0.39
N GLU A 73 6.47 -9.21 -0.32
CA GLU A 73 7.10 -7.97 0.17
C GLU A 73 6.17 -6.74 0.12
N SER A 74 4.99 -6.88 -0.47
CA SER A 74 4.01 -5.82 -0.68
C SER A 74 2.67 -6.08 -0.02
N ARG A 75 2.34 -7.32 0.36
CA ARG A 75 1.02 -7.69 0.90
C ARG A 75 1.14 -8.52 2.16
N VAL A 76 0.40 -8.09 3.19
CA VAL A 76 0.23 -8.83 4.44
C VAL A 76 -1.25 -8.91 4.80
N ARG A 77 -1.67 -10.03 5.37
CA ARG A 77 -3.03 -10.28 5.85
C ARG A 77 -3.10 -10.07 7.35
N PHE A 78 -4.14 -9.38 7.77
CA PHE A 78 -4.50 -9.26 9.17
C PHE A 78 -5.86 -9.90 9.44
N ARG A 79 -6.07 -10.31 10.69
CA ARG A 79 -7.38 -10.70 11.23
C ARG A 79 -7.70 -9.90 12.47
N ARG A 80 -8.98 -9.68 12.77
CA ARG A 80 -9.42 -9.15 14.06
C ARG A 80 -10.78 -9.74 14.48
N PRO A 81 -11.10 -9.84 15.77
CA PRO A 81 -12.43 -10.28 16.19
C PRO A 81 -13.50 -9.29 15.75
N VAL A 82 -14.65 -9.78 15.28
CA VAL A 82 -15.79 -8.92 14.88
C VAL A 82 -16.25 -7.99 16.04
N GLY A 83 -16.10 -8.44 17.29
CA GLY A 83 -16.41 -7.65 18.47
C GLY A 83 -15.59 -6.36 18.63
N ALA A 84 -14.36 -6.31 18.07
CA ALA A 84 -13.49 -5.14 18.13
C ALA A 84 -14.10 -3.91 17.43
N ARG A 85 -14.99 -4.13 16.46
CA ARG A 85 -15.70 -3.08 15.72
C ARG A 85 -16.46 -2.11 16.62
N ARG A 86 -16.93 -2.57 17.80
CA ARG A 86 -17.64 -1.74 18.77
C ARG A 86 -16.77 -0.60 19.33
N GLN A 87 -15.44 -0.75 19.28
CA GLN A 87 -14.47 0.23 19.80
C GLN A 87 -13.90 1.11 18.69
N ASP A 88 -14.30 0.91 17.42
CA ASP A 88 -13.77 1.69 16.29
C ASP A 88 -14.06 3.19 16.46
N ALA A 89 -15.20 3.56 17.04
CA ALA A 89 -15.57 4.95 17.29
C ALA A 89 -14.74 5.64 18.39
N SER A 90 -14.10 4.86 19.27
CA SER A 90 -13.25 5.36 20.36
C SER A 90 -11.76 5.39 20.02
N ARG A 91 -11.38 5.08 18.77
CA ARG A 91 -9.99 5.04 18.34
C ARG A 91 -9.38 6.45 18.27
N PRO A 92 -8.04 6.57 18.31
CA PRO A 92 -7.36 7.84 18.12
C PRO A 92 -7.81 8.54 16.84
N GLN A 93 -7.91 9.87 16.89
CA GLN A 93 -8.31 10.67 15.74
C GLN A 93 -7.35 10.43 14.57
N GLY A 94 -7.90 10.16 13.38
CA GLY A 94 -7.12 9.90 12.17
C GLY A 94 -6.68 8.44 11.98
N TYR A 95 -6.96 7.54 12.92
CA TYR A 95 -6.80 6.11 12.70
C TYR A 95 -7.99 5.55 11.91
N ASP A 96 -7.72 4.98 10.74
CA ASP A 96 -8.70 4.22 9.96
C ASP A 96 -8.44 2.71 10.13
N PRO A 97 -9.35 1.97 10.81
CA PRO A 97 -9.23 0.52 10.98
C PRO A 97 -9.32 -0.26 9.67
N TYR A 98 -9.97 0.28 8.63
CA TYR A 98 -10.22 -0.42 7.37
C TYR A 98 -9.28 0.01 6.25
N ARG A 99 -8.24 0.79 6.55
CA ARG A 99 -7.22 1.12 5.55
C ARG A 99 -6.57 -0.15 5.00
N THR A 100 -6.35 -0.14 3.69
CA THR A 100 -5.75 -1.25 2.93
C THR A 100 -4.43 -0.88 2.26
N THR A 101 -3.96 0.36 2.43
CA THR A 101 -2.69 0.86 1.87
C THR A 101 -1.75 1.34 2.98
N TYR A 102 -0.47 1.02 2.85
CA TYR A 102 0.60 1.38 3.78
C TYR A 102 1.69 2.21 3.08
N GLY A 103 1.98 3.37 3.69
CA GLY A 103 2.93 4.35 3.19
C GLY A 103 2.34 5.29 2.13
N ILE A 104 3.19 5.73 1.20
CA ILE A 104 2.81 6.71 0.18
C ILE A 104 1.89 6.06 -0.87
N SER A 105 0.80 6.73 -1.20
CA SER A 105 -0.11 6.31 -2.29
C SER A 105 0.57 6.39 -3.65
N GLU A 106 0.04 5.68 -4.66
CA GLU A 106 0.54 5.76 -6.04
C GLU A 106 0.58 7.20 -6.57
N ALA A 107 -0.45 7.99 -6.27
CA ALA A 107 -0.50 9.40 -6.62
C ALA A 107 0.61 10.22 -5.92
N GLY A 108 0.87 9.94 -4.64
CA GLY A 108 1.95 10.60 -3.90
C GLY A 108 3.33 10.29 -4.48
N ILE A 109 3.56 9.03 -4.89
CA ILE A 109 4.80 8.62 -5.56
C ILE A 109 4.92 9.33 -6.92
N ALA A 110 3.84 9.34 -7.71
CA ALA A 110 3.83 10.00 -9.02
C ALA A 110 4.15 11.50 -8.92
N LEU A 111 3.52 12.19 -7.96
CA LEU A 111 3.80 13.61 -7.69
C LEU A 111 5.25 13.85 -7.28
N TRP A 112 5.81 13.00 -6.42
CA TRP A 112 7.20 13.13 -5.98
C TRP A 112 8.18 12.94 -7.13
N VAL A 113 7.96 11.94 -7.99
CA VAL A 113 8.77 11.68 -9.19
C VAL A 113 8.68 12.85 -10.18
N VAL A 114 7.47 13.34 -10.48
CA VAL A 114 7.28 14.49 -11.38
C VAL A 114 7.98 15.73 -10.82
N GLY A 115 7.83 15.99 -9.51
CA GLY A 115 8.50 17.10 -8.84
C GLY A 115 10.03 17.01 -8.92
N ALA A 116 10.60 15.83 -8.69
CA ALA A 116 12.05 15.61 -8.80
C ALA A 116 12.58 15.84 -10.22
N ILE A 117 11.84 15.38 -11.24
CA ILE A 117 12.19 15.59 -12.65
C ILE A 117 12.17 17.08 -12.99
N LEU A 118 11.12 17.80 -12.60
CA LEU A 118 11.02 19.25 -12.84
C LEU A 118 12.15 20.02 -12.15
N ALA A 119 12.45 19.70 -10.90
CA ALA A 119 13.54 20.31 -10.15
C ALA A 119 14.90 20.07 -10.83
N PHE A 120 15.14 18.87 -11.34
CA PHE A 120 16.35 18.54 -12.10
C PHE A 120 16.47 19.40 -13.36
N PHE A 121 15.39 19.53 -14.15
CA PHE A 121 15.41 20.36 -15.37
C PHE A 121 15.61 21.85 -15.07
N ILE A 122 14.99 22.37 -14.00
CA ILE A 122 15.20 23.76 -13.56
C ILE A 122 16.67 23.97 -13.18
N LEU A 123 17.23 23.09 -12.36
CA LEU A 123 18.63 23.18 -11.94
C LEU A 123 19.58 23.09 -13.14
N PHE A 124 19.34 22.14 -14.05
CA PHE A 124 20.12 21.98 -15.28
C PHE A 124 20.08 23.25 -16.13
N PHE A 125 18.90 23.85 -16.32
CA PHE A 125 18.75 25.09 -17.07
C PHE A 125 19.49 26.25 -16.39
N VAL A 126 19.40 26.39 -15.06
CA VAL A 126 20.13 27.42 -14.30
C VAL A 126 21.64 27.28 -14.48
N VAL A 127 22.17 26.06 -14.34
CA VAL A 127 23.60 25.77 -14.51
C VAL A 127 24.07 26.09 -15.93
N LEU A 128 23.30 25.71 -16.95
CA LEU A 128 23.63 26.04 -18.34
C LEU A 128 23.66 27.54 -18.60
N ASN A 129 22.75 28.31 -17.99
CA ASN A 129 22.75 29.77 -18.14
C ASN A 129 23.95 30.41 -17.42
N LEU A 130 24.31 29.93 -16.23
CA LEU A 130 25.48 30.41 -15.50
C LEU A 130 26.78 30.12 -16.26
N LEU A 131 26.92 28.93 -16.87
CA LEU A 131 28.07 28.58 -17.70
C LEU A 131 28.19 29.40 -18.99
N ARG A 132 27.09 29.99 -19.49
CA ARG A 132 27.12 30.90 -20.65
C ARG A 132 27.53 32.33 -20.29
N LEU A 133 27.45 32.70 -19.01
CA LEU A 133 27.74 34.06 -18.51
C LEU A 133 29.19 34.25 -18.08
N VAL A 134 29.97 33.17 -18.00
CA VAL A 134 31.41 33.13 -17.66
C VAL A 134 32.22 32.90 -18.92
#